data_AF-A0AAD7HWB2-F1
#
_entry.id   AF-A0AAD7HWB2-F1
#
_cell.length_a   1.000
_cell.length_b   1.000
_cell.length_c   1.000
_cell.angle_alpha   90.00
_cell.angle_beta   90.00
_cell.angle_gamma   90.00
#
_symmetry.space_group_name_H-M   'P 1'
#
loop_
_entity.id
_entity.type
_entity.pdbx_description
1 polymer ?
#
loop_
_entity_poly.entity_id
_entity_poly.type
_entity_poly.pdbx_seq_one_letter_code
_entity_poly.pdbx_strand_id
1 'polypeptide(L)'
;MPVQSRLDSHRCDAAKATALLQKARKEARKSRNYQSAPTRAKIRTDFRERNKGMDAHKWQVDFGKALHLGLDCTMIAGTGMGKTMPFVMPLFVELDKMIIIISPLNALEVDQALRFQKMGLSAVTVNGDTYSIDIHKEIQEFKHRIIITSLDMCLKHDKFRQLLSTPAFAKWIAAFVIDEAHCISQWGDDFRPEYAELGTLYVFVPLKVPFLIASATLPPGYTSYTVDLGTDCPNIAWLVQHMNGAKTDIEALEFLISPHESEEDDVELIQSMVFFDNISLCMDALKHLRERLPQKARGQIAIYHSRRSKRSKHIIMAKFRSGEIKILLTMEAAGMGCDISHIEQVVEFLVPSSLSIWMQRAGRAGHNFLIAARAVLLVQPSMFQKVNPKKGEPPLKEGDPAIFKKAIVEGLRAWIETKECWREVADEYFDNGTVRKPPTSICCDNCLRKTSPRHLLLLTHGRDRPVERPMSPSSDTEDSPSQTPDDNGKRLMRQASQAPNRREGHLNQARQLLTRWRNDTCATLYQRASPGAPTPSFQVESHPCRAACR
;
A
#
# COMPACT_ATOMS: atom_id res chain seq x y z
N MET A 1 -1.72 4.26 23.84
CA MET A 1 -1.46 5.58 24.51
C MET A 1 -2.79 6.32 24.67
N PRO A 2 -3.01 7.15 25.70
CA PRO A 2 -4.23 7.96 25.79
C PRO A 2 -4.41 8.82 24.54
N VAL A 3 -5.63 8.87 23.98
CA VAL A 3 -5.93 9.56 22.71
C VAL A 3 -5.42 11.00 22.70
N GLN A 4 -5.59 11.73 23.80
CA GLN A 4 -5.13 13.11 23.92
C GLN A 4 -3.61 13.24 23.79
N SER A 5 -2.84 12.34 24.41
CA SER A 5 -1.38 12.33 24.31
C SER A 5 -0.89 12.06 22.88
N ARG A 6 -1.60 11.20 22.13
CA ARG A 6 -1.31 10.95 20.71
C ARG A 6 -1.56 12.22 19.89
N LEU A 7 -2.72 12.84 20.04
CA LEU A 7 -3.07 14.08 19.32
C LEU A 7 -2.09 15.22 19.60
N ASP A 8 -1.61 15.34 20.84
CA ASP A 8 -0.63 16.37 21.20
C ASP A 8 0.76 16.09 20.60
N SER A 9 1.17 14.82 20.49
CA SER A 9 2.37 14.42 19.75
C SER A 9 2.28 14.82 18.28
N HIS A 10 1.16 14.51 17.62
CA HIS A 10 0.92 14.88 16.21
C HIS A 10 0.89 16.39 15.98
N ARG A 11 0.32 17.15 16.92
CA ARG A 11 0.37 18.63 16.88
C ARG A 11 1.80 19.15 16.97
N CYS A 12 2.62 18.54 17.82
CA CYS A 12 4.04 18.88 17.95
C CYS A 12 4.78 18.61 16.63
N ASP A 13 4.54 17.46 15.99
CA ASP A 13 5.18 17.12 14.72
C ASP A 13 4.71 18.01 13.56
N ALA A 14 3.42 18.37 13.51
CA ALA A 14 2.89 19.35 12.57
C ALA A 14 3.54 20.74 12.75
N ALA A 15 3.81 21.15 14.00
CA ALA A 15 4.52 22.39 14.29
C ALA A 15 5.98 22.34 13.81
N LYS A 16 6.69 21.22 14.04
CA LYS A 16 8.05 20.98 13.52
C LYS A 16 8.08 21.03 11.99
N ALA A 17 7.15 20.33 11.33
CA ALA A 17 7.03 20.33 9.87
C ALA A 17 6.79 21.75 9.33
N THR A 18 5.94 22.53 10.00
CA THR A 18 5.68 23.94 9.65
C THR A 18 6.95 24.79 9.80
N ALA A 19 7.72 24.61 10.87
CA ALA A 19 8.97 25.32 11.11
C ALA A 19 10.02 25.00 10.03
N LEU A 20 10.17 23.71 9.66
CA LEU A 20 11.05 23.27 8.58
C LEU A 20 10.68 23.92 7.25
N LEU A 21 9.39 23.92 6.90
CA LEU A 21 8.90 24.54 5.67
C LEU A 21 9.14 26.06 5.66
N GLN A 22 8.96 26.75 6.77
CA GLN A 22 9.26 28.18 6.89
C GLN A 22 10.75 28.47 6.72
N LYS A 23 11.62 27.67 7.33
CA LYS A 23 13.08 27.79 7.17
C LYS A 23 13.49 27.61 5.71
N ALA A 24 13.02 26.54 5.05
CA ALA A 24 13.32 26.27 3.65
C ALA A 24 12.84 27.40 2.72
N ARG A 25 11.65 27.98 2.98
CA ARG A 25 11.16 29.16 2.24
C ARG A 25 12.06 30.38 2.40
N LYS A 26 12.56 30.65 3.62
CA LYS A 26 13.47 31.78 3.87
C LYS A 26 14.79 31.59 3.13
N GLU A 27 15.35 30.39 3.14
CA GLU A 27 16.60 30.06 2.44
C GLU A 27 16.43 30.10 0.91
N ALA A 28 15.31 29.58 0.38
CA ALA A 28 15.00 29.61 -1.05
C ALA A 28 14.72 31.03 -1.57
N ARG A 29 14.13 31.91 -0.74
CA ARG A 29 13.99 33.34 -1.07
C ARG A 29 15.34 34.01 -1.31
N LYS A 30 16.32 33.71 -0.46
CA LYS A 30 17.67 34.28 -0.55
C LYS A 30 18.48 33.70 -1.71
N SER A 31 18.39 32.38 -1.93
CA SER A 31 19.26 31.68 -2.89
C SER A 31 18.68 31.55 -4.30
N ARG A 32 17.35 31.50 -4.45
CA ARG A 32 16.64 31.18 -5.71
C ARG A 32 15.54 32.18 -6.08
N ASN A 33 15.46 33.33 -5.40
CA ASN A 33 14.37 34.31 -5.55
C ASN A 33 12.97 33.67 -5.46
N TYR A 34 12.81 32.68 -4.58
CA TYR A 34 11.58 31.90 -4.45
C TYR A 34 10.36 32.73 -4.00
N GLN A 35 9.24 32.62 -4.71
CA GLN A 35 7.98 33.29 -4.36
C GLN A 35 6.85 32.29 -4.11
N SER A 36 6.36 32.23 -2.87
CA SER A 36 5.48 31.12 -2.46
C SER A 36 4.08 31.14 -3.07
N ALA A 37 3.51 32.32 -3.33
CA ALA A 37 2.17 32.44 -3.91
C ALA A 37 2.15 32.12 -5.42
N PRO A 38 3.06 32.69 -6.25
CA PRO A 38 3.16 32.31 -7.66
C PRO A 38 3.48 30.83 -7.86
N THR A 39 4.40 30.25 -7.08
CA THR A 39 4.69 28.80 -7.14
C THR A 39 3.43 27.98 -6.84
N ARG A 40 2.66 28.37 -5.81
CA ARG A 40 1.41 27.68 -5.47
C ARG A 40 0.39 27.77 -6.61
N ALA A 41 0.23 28.95 -7.20
CA ALA A 41 -0.67 29.17 -8.31
C ALA A 41 -0.28 28.29 -9.51
N LYS A 42 1.01 28.28 -9.89
CA LYS A 42 1.51 27.45 -10.98
C LYS A 42 1.25 25.95 -10.76
N ILE A 43 1.55 25.43 -9.58
CA ILE A 43 1.26 24.02 -9.23
C ILE A 43 -0.23 23.71 -9.35
N ARG A 44 -1.11 24.60 -8.86
CA ARG A 44 -2.56 24.39 -8.92
C ARG A 44 -3.08 24.44 -10.36
N THR A 45 -2.64 25.41 -11.15
CA THR A 45 -3.05 25.57 -12.54
C THR A 45 -2.64 24.35 -13.36
N ASP A 46 -1.36 23.97 -13.32
CA ASP A 46 -0.86 22.83 -14.09
C ASP A 46 -1.48 21.50 -13.61
N PHE A 47 -1.71 21.34 -12.30
CA PHE A 47 -2.49 20.19 -11.80
C PHE A 47 -3.90 20.16 -12.41
N ARG A 48 -4.60 21.29 -12.42
CA ARG A 48 -5.99 21.40 -12.90
C ARG A 48 -6.09 21.07 -14.39
N GLU A 49 -5.17 21.60 -15.19
CA GLU A 49 -5.07 21.33 -16.63
C GLU A 49 -4.85 19.83 -16.90
N ARG A 50 -3.97 19.19 -16.13
CA ARG A 50 -3.66 17.75 -16.28
C ARG A 50 -4.73 16.81 -15.69
N ASN A 51 -5.58 17.31 -14.80
CA ASN A 51 -6.61 16.53 -14.10
C ASN A 51 -8.03 16.91 -14.50
N LYS A 52 -8.26 17.24 -15.79
CA LYS A 52 -9.60 17.48 -16.34
C LYS A 52 -10.41 18.53 -15.56
N GLY A 53 -9.75 19.58 -15.06
CA GLY A 53 -10.41 20.67 -14.35
C GLY A 53 -10.57 20.47 -12.83
N MET A 54 -10.17 19.32 -12.27
CA MET A 54 -10.22 19.06 -10.83
C MET A 54 -9.17 19.86 -10.05
N ASP A 55 -9.54 20.39 -8.89
CA ASP A 55 -8.62 21.07 -7.99
C ASP A 55 -7.80 20.09 -7.15
N ALA A 56 -6.52 20.41 -6.96
CA ALA A 56 -5.67 19.68 -6.01
C ALA A 56 -6.10 19.95 -4.57
N HIS A 57 -6.03 18.93 -3.72
CA HIS A 57 -6.20 19.12 -2.28
C HIS A 57 -5.12 20.03 -1.72
N LYS A 58 -5.47 20.80 -0.68
CA LYS A 58 -4.54 21.73 -0.02
C LYS A 58 -3.24 21.05 0.39
N TRP A 59 -3.34 19.87 1.01
CA TRP A 59 -2.20 19.10 1.48
C TRP A 59 -1.31 18.61 0.33
N GLN A 60 -1.87 18.23 -0.83
CA GLN A 60 -1.09 17.81 -1.99
C GLN A 60 -0.19 18.95 -2.48
N VAL A 61 -0.76 20.15 -2.58
CA VAL A 61 -0.02 21.35 -3.00
C VAL A 61 1.04 21.74 -1.98
N ASP A 62 0.72 21.66 -0.68
CA ASP A 62 1.69 21.95 0.38
C ASP A 62 2.86 20.95 0.35
N PHE A 63 2.57 19.68 0.09
CA PHE A 63 3.56 18.63 -0.06
C PHE A 63 4.45 18.81 -1.29
N GLY A 64 3.87 19.03 -2.47
CA GLY A 64 4.62 19.29 -3.70
C GLY A 64 5.54 20.51 -3.57
N LYS A 65 5.12 21.53 -2.81
CA LYS A 65 5.95 22.69 -2.48
C LYS A 65 7.10 22.37 -1.54
N ALA A 66 6.87 21.53 -0.52
CA ALA A 66 7.94 21.11 0.38
C ALA A 66 9.04 20.36 -0.38
N LEU A 67 8.65 19.45 -1.27
CA LEU A 67 9.58 18.71 -2.12
C LEU A 67 10.35 19.64 -3.08
N HIS A 68 9.67 20.57 -3.75
CA HIS A 68 10.30 21.61 -4.59
C HIS A 68 11.30 22.50 -3.82
N LEU A 69 11.06 22.70 -2.52
CA LEU A 69 11.96 23.46 -1.66
C LEU A 69 13.22 22.67 -1.26
N GLY A 70 13.31 21.39 -1.62
CA GLY A 70 14.45 20.52 -1.31
C GLY A 70 14.35 19.87 0.07
N LEU A 71 13.14 19.72 0.60
CA LEU A 71 12.93 19.03 1.88
C LEU A 71 12.70 17.54 1.63
N ASP A 72 13.37 16.71 2.42
CA ASP A 72 12.94 15.32 2.60
C ASP A 72 11.53 15.31 3.17
N CYS A 73 10.66 14.46 2.62
CA CYS A 73 9.26 14.43 2.96
C CYS A 73 8.77 13.00 3.22
N THR A 74 7.86 12.86 4.19
CA THR A 74 7.17 11.61 4.49
C THR A 74 5.67 11.81 4.30
N MET A 75 5.04 10.96 3.49
CA MET A 75 3.61 10.96 3.22
C MET A 75 2.96 9.69 3.74
N ILE A 76 2.05 9.86 4.70
CA ILE A 76 1.15 8.82 5.17
C ILE A 76 -0.25 9.21 4.75
N ALA A 77 -0.81 8.45 3.82
CA ALA A 77 -2.18 8.65 3.36
C ALA A 77 -2.79 7.35 2.87
N GLY A 78 -4.05 7.11 3.23
CA GLY A 78 -4.83 5.95 2.80
C GLY A 78 -4.82 5.70 1.29
N THR A 79 -5.13 4.47 0.91
CA THR A 79 -5.30 4.07 -0.48
C THR A 79 -6.42 4.92 -1.13
N GLY A 80 -6.24 5.33 -2.39
CA GLY A 80 -7.23 6.16 -3.09
C GLY A 80 -7.18 7.66 -2.78
N MET A 81 -6.43 8.12 -1.77
CA MET A 81 -6.37 9.54 -1.40
C MET A 81 -5.55 10.43 -2.38
N GLY A 82 -5.01 9.88 -3.46
CA GLY A 82 -4.29 10.66 -4.47
C GLY A 82 -2.82 10.98 -4.12
N LYS A 83 -2.10 10.03 -3.51
CA LYS A 83 -0.67 10.12 -3.16
C LYS A 83 0.26 10.38 -4.35
N THR A 84 -0.07 9.81 -5.51
CA THR A 84 0.81 9.79 -6.69
C THR A 84 1.06 11.18 -7.29
N MET A 85 0.09 12.10 -7.23
CA MET A 85 0.24 13.41 -7.88
C MET A 85 1.29 14.31 -7.21
N PRO A 86 1.32 14.44 -5.87
CA PRO A 86 2.41 15.12 -5.17
C PRO A 86 3.82 14.71 -5.58
N PHE A 87 4.02 13.46 -6.04
CA PHE A 87 5.33 12.94 -6.45
C PHE A 87 5.92 13.79 -7.58
N VAL A 88 5.09 14.29 -8.48
CA VAL A 88 5.51 14.97 -9.71
C VAL A 88 5.25 16.47 -9.71
N MET A 89 4.65 17.01 -8.65
CA MET A 89 4.37 18.45 -8.54
C MET A 89 5.60 19.37 -8.67
N PRO A 90 6.83 19.01 -8.23
CA PRO A 90 8.00 19.84 -8.50
C PRO A 90 8.23 20.10 -9.99
N LEU A 91 7.88 19.13 -10.85
CA LEU A 91 8.03 19.23 -12.31
C LEU A 91 7.10 20.27 -12.95
N PHE A 92 6.04 20.69 -12.24
CA PHE A 92 5.12 21.72 -12.73
C PHE A 92 5.76 23.12 -12.65
N VAL A 93 6.78 23.26 -11.80
CA VAL A 93 7.49 24.51 -11.60
C VAL A 93 8.85 24.46 -12.29
N GLU A 94 9.59 23.37 -12.09
CA GLU A 94 10.96 23.15 -12.57
C GLU A 94 10.96 22.35 -13.88
N LEU A 95 10.80 23.04 -15.01
CA LEU A 95 10.56 22.43 -16.32
C LEU A 95 11.73 21.57 -16.85
N ASP A 96 12.93 21.82 -16.33
CA ASP A 96 14.18 21.17 -16.70
C ASP A 96 14.53 19.96 -15.83
N LYS A 97 13.78 19.74 -14.75
CA LYS A 97 14.06 18.66 -13.79
C LYS A 97 13.37 17.36 -14.14
N MET A 98 13.88 16.30 -13.51
CA MET A 98 13.39 14.94 -13.56
C MET A 98 13.10 14.40 -12.16
N ILE A 99 12.25 13.38 -12.06
CA ILE A 99 11.98 12.66 -10.81
C ILE A 99 12.19 11.17 -11.02
N ILE A 100 12.87 10.53 -10.07
CA ILE A 100 13.07 9.09 -10.03
C ILE A 100 12.07 8.50 -9.05
N ILE A 101 11.18 7.62 -9.51
CA ILE A 101 10.20 6.92 -8.69
C ILE A 101 10.64 5.46 -8.56
N ILE A 102 10.90 5.02 -7.34
CA ILE A 102 11.23 3.65 -6.98
C ILE A 102 9.96 2.95 -6.54
N SER A 103 9.60 1.89 -7.26
CA SER A 103 8.42 1.07 -7.00
C SER A 103 8.82 -0.40 -6.78
N PRO A 104 8.08 -1.18 -5.96
CA PRO A 104 8.45 -2.57 -5.69
C PRO A 104 8.05 -3.55 -6.80
N LEU A 105 7.16 -3.16 -7.72
CA LEU A 105 6.58 -4.05 -8.74
C LEU A 105 6.63 -3.47 -10.13
N ASN A 106 7.09 -4.28 -11.09
CA ASN A 106 7.08 -3.91 -12.51
C ASN A 106 5.66 -3.53 -13.02
N ALA A 107 4.62 -4.18 -12.50
CA ALA A 107 3.24 -3.85 -12.87
C ALA A 107 2.80 -2.44 -12.40
N LEU A 108 3.23 -2.04 -11.19
CA LEU A 108 3.01 -0.70 -10.67
C LEU A 108 3.78 0.32 -11.51
N GLU A 109 5.03 0.01 -11.85
CA GLU A 109 5.88 0.91 -12.64
C GLU A 109 5.25 1.24 -14.00
N VAL A 110 4.68 0.24 -14.68
CA VAL A 110 4.03 0.41 -15.99
C VAL A 110 2.72 1.20 -15.86
N ASP A 111 1.87 0.87 -14.88
CA ASP A 111 0.59 1.57 -14.68
C ASP A 111 0.81 3.05 -14.34
N GLN A 112 1.78 3.35 -13.48
CA GLN A 112 2.17 4.73 -13.14
C GLN A 112 2.71 5.49 -14.35
N ALA A 113 3.57 4.87 -15.18
CA ALA A 113 4.10 5.51 -16.37
C ALA A 113 2.99 5.86 -17.36
N LEU A 114 2.07 4.92 -17.63
CA LEU A 114 0.89 5.16 -18.48
C LEU A 114 0.00 6.26 -17.92
N ARG A 115 -0.19 6.33 -16.60
CA ARG A 115 -0.97 7.38 -15.94
C ARG A 115 -0.35 8.76 -16.17
N PHE A 116 0.96 8.90 -15.96
CA PHE A 116 1.66 10.17 -16.19
C PHE A 116 1.66 10.57 -17.67
N GLN A 117 1.85 9.62 -18.59
CA GLN A 117 1.75 9.86 -20.03
C GLN A 117 0.37 10.38 -20.45
N LYS A 118 -0.71 9.79 -19.93
CA LYS A 118 -2.09 10.27 -20.14
C LYS A 118 -2.32 11.69 -19.61
N MET A 119 -1.52 12.13 -18.64
CA MET A 119 -1.52 13.48 -18.08
C MET A 119 -0.58 14.44 -18.82
N GLY A 120 -0.02 14.02 -19.96
CA GLY A 120 0.92 14.83 -20.76
C GLY A 120 2.28 15.00 -20.09
N LEU A 121 2.69 14.08 -19.21
CA LEU A 121 4.03 14.05 -18.61
C LEU A 121 4.86 12.95 -19.25
N SER A 122 6.07 13.29 -19.71
CA SER A 122 7.00 12.29 -20.27
C SER A 122 7.50 11.37 -19.16
N ALA A 123 7.04 10.12 -19.18
CA ALA A 123 7.40 9.09 -18.22
C ALA A 123 7.88 7.82 -18.92
N VAL A 124 8.86 7.14 -18.33
CA VAL A 124 9.41 5.87 -18.82
C VAL A 124 9.59 4.89 -17.67
N THR A 125 9.35 3.61 -17.94
CA THR A 125 9.63 2.51 -17.00
C THR A 125 11.00 1.91 -17.28
N VAL A 126 11.83 1.74 -16.26
CA VAL A 126 13.18 1.19 -16.34
C VAL A 126 13.32 0.04 -15.36
N ASN A 127 13.19 -1.18 -15.86
CA ASN A 127 13.37 -2.42 -15.09
C ASN A 127 14.05 -3.50 -15.95
N GLY A 128 14.22 -4.70 -15.40
CA GLY A 128 14.87 -5.81 -16.13
C GLY A 128 14.16 -6.23 -17.42
N ASP A 129 12.86 -5.97 -17.56
CA ASP A 129 12.09 -6.27 -18.77
C ASP A 129 12.13 -5.12 -19.79
N THR A 130 12.29 -3.86 -19.35
CA THR A 130 12.17 -2.67 -20.20
C THR A 130 13.49 -1.98 -20.52
N TYR A 131 14.54 -2.20 -19.72
CA TYR A 131 15.83 -1.52 -19.95
C TYR A 131 16.43 -1.90 -21.31
N SER A 132 16.84 -0.90 -22.08
CA SER A 132 17.55 -1.07 -23.35
C SER A 132 18.62 0.02 -23.51
N ILE A 133 19.53 -0.15 -24.46
CA ILE A 133 20.53 0.87 -24.81
C ILE A 133 19.85 2.15 -25.31
N ASP A 134 18.76 2.01 -26.06
CA ASP A 134 18.00 3.15 -26.56
C ASP A 134 17.35 3.93 -25.41
N ILE A 135 16.66 3.26 -24.49
CA ILE A 135 16.07 3.90 -23.31
C ILE A 135 17.15 4.56 -22.45
N HIS A 136 18.30 3.91 -22.27
CA HIS A 136 19.44 4.50 -21.56
C HIS A 136 19.90 5.81 -22.21
N LYS A 137 20.04 5.83 -23.54
CA LYS A 137 20.41 7.01 -24.31
C LYS A 137 19.34 8.09 -24.22
N GLU A 138 18.07 7.74 -24.32
CA GLU A 138 16.95 8.67 -24.19
C GLU A 138 16.91 9.35 -22.81
N ILE A 139 17.20 8.60 -21.75
CA ILE A 139 17.33 9.13 -20.40
C ILE A 139 18.52 10.08 -20.31
N GLN A 140 19.68 9.67 -20.85
CA GLN A 140 20.89 10.52 -20.87
C GLN A 140 20.68 11.82 -21.67
N GLU A 141 19.82 11.78 -22.69
CA GLU A 141 19.40 12.93 -23.50
C GLU A 141 18.22 13.72 -22.87
N PHE A 142 17.82 13.38 -21.64
CA PHE A 142 16.75 14.07 -20.90
C PHE A 142 15.37 14.04 -21.58
N LYS A 143 15.08 13.03 -22.41
CA LYS A 143 13.78 12.88 -23.10
C LYS A 143 12.61 12.54 -22.17
N HIS A 144 12.91 12.02 -20.97
CA HIS A 144 11.92 11.64 -19.97
C HIS A 144 12.07 12.47 -18.70
N ARG A 145 10.97 12.98 -18.16
CA ARG A 145 10.98 13.76 -16.92
C ARG A 145 10.63 12.92 -15.70
N ILE A 146 10.02 11.76 -15.91
CA ILE A 146 9.69 10.81 -14.85
C ILE A 146 10.29 9.47 -15.22
N ILE A 147 11.15 8.95 -14.36
CA ILE A 147 11.74 7.62 -14.52
C ILE A 147 11.21 6.76 -13.40
N ILE A 148 10.49 5.69 -13.75
CA ILE A 148 9.90 4.77 -12.79
C ILE A 148 10.68 3.48 -12.86
N THR A 149 11.25 3.06 -11.75
CA THR A 149 12.26 2.00 -11.71
C THR A 149 12.18 1.20 -10.42
N SER A 150 12.96 0.13 -10.35
CA SER A 150 13.12 -0.66 -9.14
C SER A 150 14.40 -0.27 -8.40
N LEU A 151 14.45 -0.61 -7.11
CA LEU A 151 15.66 -0.40 -6.32
C LEU A 151 16.83 -1.27 -6.83
N ASP A 152 16.54 -2.47 -7.31
CA ASP A 152 17.50 -3.36 -7.98
C ASP A 152 18.22 -2.66 -9.14
N MET A 153 17.47 -1.99 -10.02
CA MET A 153 18.07 -1.27 -11.14
C MET A 153 18.99 -0.16 -10.65
N CYS A 154 18.57 0.59 -9.63
CA CYS A 154 19.36 1.69 -9.08
C CYS A 154 20.67 1.21 -8.43
N LEU A 155 20.66 0.06 -7.75
CA LEU A 155 21.80 -0.41 -6.95
C LEU A 155 22.74 -1.36 -7.70
N LYS A 156 22.18 -2.28 -8.50
CA LYS A 156 22.89 -3.43 -9.07
C LYS A 156 23.17 -3.31 -10.56
N HIS A 157 22.41 -2.51 -11.31
CA HIS A 157 22.61 -2.38 -12.75
C HIS A 157 23.67 -1.32 -13.09
N ASP A 158 24.89 -1.75 -13.43
CA ASP A 158 26.09 -0.91 -13.60
C ASP A 158 25.88 0.40 -14.37
N LYS A 159 25.40 0.31 -15.63
CA LYS A 159 25.24 1.50 -16.48
C LYS A 159 24.20 2.48 -15.93
N PHE A 160 23.12 1.96 -15.36
CA PHE A 160 22.03 2.79 -14.85
C PHE A 160 22.44 3.47 -13.55
N ARG A 161 23.08 2.73 -12.64
CA ARG A 161 23.69 3.28 -11.43
C ARG A 161 24.74 4.34 -11.76
N GLN A 162 25.62 4.09 -12.72
CA GLN A 162 26.64 5.05 -13.16
C GLN A 162 25.99 6.34 -13.68
N LEU A 163 24.93 6.23 -14.48
CA LEU A 163 24.17 7.39 -14.96
C LEU A 163 23.60 8.20 -13.79
N LEU A 164 22.91 7.55 -12.84
CA LEU A 164 22.35 8.21 -11.65
C LEU A 164 23.43 8.88 -10.79
N SER A 165 24.63 8.30 -10.73
CA SER A 165 25.75 8.80 -9.93
C SER A 165 26.56 9.89 -10.63
N THR A 166 26.32 10.14 -11.92
CA THR A 166 27.10 11.12 -12.69
C THR A 166 26.65 12.54 -12.32
N PRO A 167 27.53 13.43 -11.83
CA PRO A 167 27.14 14.77 -11.39
C PRO A 167 26.39 15.60 -12.44
N ALA A 168 26.78 15.45 -13.72
CA ALA A 168 26.14 16.14 -14.84
C ALA A 168 24.69 15.69 -15.08
N PHE A 169 24.36 14.45 -14.76
CA PHE A 169 23.00 13.92 -14.81
C PHE A 169 22.24 14.22 -13.51
N ALA A 170 22.87 13.92 -12.37
CA ALA A 170 22.23 14.01 -11.06
C ALA A 170 21.76 15.43 -10.69
N LYS A 171 22.39 16.49 -11.23
CA LYS A 171 21.94 17.88 -11.04
C LYS A 171 20.53 18.16 -11.59
N TRP A 172 20.02 17.33 -12.50
CA TRP A 172 18.68 17.45 -13.07
C TRP A 172 17.63 16.68 -12.28
N ILE A 173 18.02 15.83 -11.33
CA ILE A 173 17.09 15.12 -10.47
C ILE A 173 16.56 16.08 -9.41
N ALA A 174 15.25 16.30 -9.41
CA ALA A 174 14.55 17.10 -8.39
C ALA A 174 14.25 16.30 -7.13
N ALA A 175 13.99 15.00 -7.23
CA ALA A 175 13.68 14.14 -6.08
C ALA A 175 13.81 12.64 -6.43
N PHE A 176 14.06 11.85 -5.38
CA PHE A 176 13.77 10.41 -5.36
C PHE A 176 12.46 10.18 -4.62
N VAL A 177 11.58 9.36 -5.18
CA VAL A 177 10.30 8.98 -4.58
C VAL A 177 10.33 7.49 -4.31
N ILE A 178 10.09 7.10 -3.06
CA ILE A 178 9.99 5.72 -2.61
C ILE A 178 8.51 5.44 -2.38
N ASP A 179 7.88 4.80 -3.35
CA ASP A 179 6.47 4.41 -3.26
C ASP A 179 6.33 3.08 -2.54
N GLU A 180 5.17 2.87 -1.89
CA GLU A 180 4.88 1.70 -1.07
C GLU A 180 5.97 1.39 -0.03
N ALA A 181 6.48 2.44 0.64
CA ALA A 181 7.58 2.34 1.59
C ALA A 181 7.31 1.45 2.82
N HIS A 182 6.06 1.02 3.04
CA HIS A 182 5.77 -0.01 4.04
C HIS A 182 6.50 -1.34 3.76
N CYS A 183 6.90 -1.61 2.51
CA CYS A 183 7.76 -2.73 2.14
C CYS A 183 9.07 -2.79 2.95
N ILE A 184 9.58 -1.64 3.42
CA ILE A 184 10.82 -1.57 4.22
C ILE A 184 10.68 -2.30 5.57
N SER A 185 9.50 -2.27 6.18
CA SER A 185 9.27 -2.74 7.55
C SER A 185 8.34 -3.96 7.65
N GLN A 186 7.33 -4.06 6.79
CA GLN A 186 6.28 -5.06 6.88
C GLN A 186 6.54 -6.32 6.05
N TRP A 187 7.42 -6.23 5.05
CA TRP A 187 7.66 -7.29 4.07
C TRP A 187 9.09 -7.84 4.18
N GLY A 188 9.61 -7.89 5.42
CA GLY A 188 10.99 -8.30 5.72
C GLY A 188 11.42 -9.61 5.05
N ASP A 189 12.74 -9.73 4.83
CA ASP A 189 13.56 -10.85 4.31
C ASP A 189 13.12 -11.64 3.05
N ASP A 190 11.82 -11.86 2.80
CA ASP A 190 11.33 -12.74 1.72
C ASP A 190 10.81 -11.99 0.48
N PHE A 191 10.38 -10.73 0.62
CA PHE A 191 9.82 -9.95 -0.50
C PHE A 191 10.59 -8.64 -0.72
N ARG A 192 11.34 -8.57 -1.83
CA ARG A 192 12.23 -7.45 -2.21
C ARG A 192 13.22 -7.07 -1.09
N PRO A 193 14.11 -8.01 -0.68
CA PRO A 193 15.11 -7.78 0.37
C PRO A 193 15.98 -6.54 0.11
N GLU A 194 16.08 -6.10 -1.14
CA GLU A 194 16.83 -4.91 -1.53
C GLU A 194 16.36 -3.62 -0.87
N TYR A 195 15.09 -3.54 -0.43
CA TYR A 195 14.59 -2.35 0.29
C TYR A 195 15.31 -2.12 1.63
N ALA A 196 15.93 -3.17 2.21
CA ALA A 196 16.83 -3.01 3.35
C ALA A 196 18.11 -2.23 3.01
N GLU A 197 18.49 -2.20 1.72
CA GLU A 197 19.65 -1.48 1.20
C GLU A 197 19.30 -0.10 0.63
N LEU A 198 18.08 0.40 0.87
CA LEU A 198 17.64 1.71 0.38
C LEU A 198 18.59 2.85 0.79
N GLY A 199 19.18 2.75 2.00
CA GLY A 199 20.18 3.69 2.49
C GLY A 199 21.42 3.81 1.59
N THR A 200 21.72 2.80 0.78
CA THR A 200 22.84 2.81 -0.18
C THR A 200 22.63 3.83 -1.30
N LEU A 201 21.38 4.23 -1.61
CA LEU A 201 21.14 5.29 -2.60
C LEU A 201 21.79 6.61 -2.19
N TYR A 202 21.74 6.97 -0.90
CA TYR A 202 22.34 8.20 -0.37
C TYR A 202 23.85 8.32 -0.61
N VAL A 203 24.51 7.20 -0.91
CA VAL A 203 25.96 7.16 -1.11
C VAL A 203 26.35 7.77 -2.45
N PHE A 204 25.52 7.62 -3.47
CA PHE A 204 25.89 7.97 -4.84
C PHE A 204 24.94 8.98 -5.50
N VAL A 205 23.90 9.43 -4.80
CA VAL A 205 23.08 10.57 -5.23
C VAL A 205 23.52 11.85 -4.50
N PRO A 206 23.40 13.04 -5.12
CA PRO A 206 23.80 14.28 -4.47
C PRO A 206 22.99 14.56 -3.19
N LEU A 207 23.67 14.98 -2.11
CA LEU A 207 23.06 15.29 -0.80
C LEU A 207 21.94 16.35 -0.83
N LYS A 208 21.83 17.13 -1.91
CA LYS A 208 20.81 18.17 -2.08
C LYS A 208 19.52 17.64 -2.72
N VAL A 209 19.50 16.41 -3.24
CA VAL A 209 18.31 15.81 -3.85
C VAL A 209 17.44 15.23 -2.72
N PRO A 210 16.22 15.76 -2.50
CA PRO A 210 15.35 15.27 -1.46
C PRO A 210 14.78 13.88 -1.78
N PHE A 211 14.47 13.15 -0.72
CA PHE A 211 13.71 11.91 -0.76
C PHE A 211 12.28 12.12 -0.29
N LEU A 212 11.35 11.55 -1.05
CA LEU A 212 9.96 11.38 -0.67
C LEU A 212 9.73 9.92 -0.30
N ILE A 213 9.27 9.66 0.92
CA ILE A 213 8.79 8.35 1.35
C ILE A 213 7.27 8.38 1.39
N ALA A 214 6.58 7.55 0.60
CA ALA A 214 5.13 7.52 0.54
C ALA A 214 4.59 6.12 0.88
N SER A 215 3.58 6.06 1.76
CA SER A 215 2.90 4.81 2.08
C SER A 215 1.49 5.04 2.65
N ALA A 216 0.66 3.99 2.62
CA ALA A 216 -0.61 3.98 3.35
C ALA A 216 -0.45 3.62 4.82
N THR A 217 0.54 2.81 5.18
CA THR A 217 0.57 2.07 6.45
C THR A 217 1.93 2.17 7.14
N LEU A 218 2.56 3.34 7.09
CA LEU A 218 3.90 3.54 7.65
C LEU A 218 3.82 3.71 9.18
N PRO A 219 4.65 3.01 9.99
CA PRO A 219 4.75 3.25 11.43
C PRO A 219 5.28 4.67 11.76
N PRO A 220 5.10 5.21 12.97
CA PRO A 220 5.66 6.51 13.34
C PRO A 220 7.20 6.51 13.46
N GLY A 221 7.82 7.70 13.47
CA GLY A 221 9.25 7.86 13.82
C GLY A 221 10.18 8.53 12.78
N TYR A 222 9.65 9.24 11.79
CA TYR A 222 10.46 9.89 10.75
C TYR A 222 10.71 11.38 11.03
N THR A 223 11.93 11.85 10.78
CA THR A 223 12.42 13.21 11.13
C THR A 223 12.29 14.24 9.98
N SER A 224 11.41 13.99 9.00
CA SER A 224 11.28 14.78 7.77
C SER A 224 10.05 15.71 7.78
N TYR A 225 9.79 16.46 6.70
CA TYR A 225 8.50 17.14 6.53
C TYR A 225 7.39 16.09 6.34
N THR A 226 6.62 15.84 7.39
CA THR A 226 5.59 14.80 7.39
C THR A 226 4.20 15.38 7.12
N VAL A 227 3.48 14.75 6.19
CA VAL A 227 2.02 14.87 6.08
C VAL A 227 1.43 13.50 6.37
N ASP A 228 0.73 13.43 7.50
CA ASP A 228 -0.02 12.25 7.90
C ASP A 228 -1.52 12.58 7.86
N LEU A 229 -2.22 11.94 6.93
CA LEU A 229 -3.67 12.02 6.78
C LEU A 229 -4.38 10.85 7.48
N GLY A 230 -3.61 9.92 8.05
CA GLY A 230 -4.07 8.66 8.59
C GLY A 230 -4.50 7.65 7.52
N THR A 231 -5.08 6.57 8.02
CA THR A 231 -5.50 5.41 7.23
C THR A 231 -7.02 5.32 7.05
N ASP A 232 -7.74 6.37 7.44
CA ASP A 232 -9.20 6.36 7.49
C ASP A 232 -9.86 6.51 6.11
N CYS A 233 -10.80 5.61 5.81
CA CYS A 233 -11.64 5.64 4.61
C CYS A 233 -13.12 5.77 5.03
N PRO A 234 -13.67 6.98 5.15
CA PRO A 234 -14.96 7.21 5.80
C PRO A 234 -16.16 6.63 5.04
N ASN A 235 -16.01 6.36 3.74
CA ASN A 235 -17.07 5.78 2.89
C ASN A 235 -17.04 4.25 2.83
N ILE A 236 -16.16 3.58 3.59
CA ILE A 236 -16.08 2.11 3.67
C ILE A 236 -16.63 1.66 5.02
N ALA A 237 -17.67 0.84 5.05
CA ALA A 237 -18.11 0.17 6.28
C ALA A 237 -17.21 -1.04 6.59
N TRP A 238 -16.65 -1.09 7.80
CA TRP A 238 -15.79 -2.20 8.24
C TRP A 238 -16.61 -3.28 8.94
N LEU A 239 -16.56 -4.51 8.45
CA LEU A 239 -17.34 -5.63 8.93
C LEU A 239 -16.41 -6.80 9.27
N VAL A 240 -16.64 -7.44 10.41
CA VAL A 240 -15.93 -8.66 10.81
C VAL A 240 -16.96 -9.77 10.99
N GLN A 241 -16.81 -10.85 10.22
CA GLN A 241 -17.69 -12.00 10.30
C GLN A 241 -16.89 -13.22 10.74
N HIS A 242 -17.38 -13.86 11.80
CA HIS A 242 -16.80 -15.10 12.29
C HIS A 242 -17.34 -16.27 11.48
N MET A 243 -16.43 -17.10 10.97
CA MET A 243 -16.76 -18.30 10.21
C MET A 243 -17.22 -19.41 11.17
N ASN A 244 -18.18 -20.22 10.73
CA ASN A 244 -18.69 -21.34 11.53
C ASN A 244 -17.78 -22.57 11.39
N GLY A 245 -17.22 -22.78 10.20
CA GLY A 245 -16.33 -23.90 9.89
C GLY A 245 -14.84 -23.55 9.97
N ALA A 246 -14.00 -24.53 9.67
CA ALA A 246 -12.53 -24.40 9.68
C ALA A 246 -12.01 -23.61 8.46
N LYS A 247 -10.71 -23.71 8.14
CA LYS A 247 -10.04 -22.97 7.03
C LYS A 247 -10.64 -23.21 5.63
N THR A 248 -11.51 -24.21 5.49
CA THR A 248 -12.18 -24.63 4.24
C THR A 248 -13.65 -24.23 4.19
N ASP A 249 -14.12 -23.40 5.12
CA ASP A 249 -15.49 -22.87 5.12
C ASP A 249 -15.64 -21.83 4.01
N ILE A 250 -15.67 -22.30 2.78
CA ILE A 250 -15.91 -21.52 1.57
C ILE A 250 -17.38 -21.07 1.51
N GLU A 251 -18.27 -21.75 2.23
CA GLU A 251 -19.69 -21.37 2.40
C GLU A 251 -19.81 -19.97 3.03
N ALA A 252 -18.85 -19.56 3.86
CA ALA A 252 -18.75 -18.19 4.34
C ALA A 252 -18.64 -17.11 3.24
N LEU A 253 -18.41 -17.48 1.97
CA LEU A 253 -18.41 -16.57 0.82
C LEU A 253 -19.77 -16.53 0.08
N GLU A 254 -20.76 -17.32 0.47
CA GLU A 254 -22.04 -17.40 -0.24
C GLU A 254 -22.86 -16.10 -0.18
N PHE A 255 -22.58 -15.22 0.78
CA PHE A 255 -23.14 -13.86 0.81
C PHE A 255 -22.73 -13.00 -0.40
N LEU A 256 -21.69 -13.40 -1.15
CA LEU A 256 -21.28 -12.75 -2.41
C LEU A 256 -22.28 -12.99 -3.54
N ILE A 257 -23.02 -14.09 -3.45
CA ILE A 257 -23.90 -14.61 -4.49
C ILE A 257 -25.32 -14.81 -3.98
N SER A 258 -25.64 -14.31 -2.78
CA SER A 258 -26.96 -14.49 -2.19
C SER A 258 -28.03 -13.91 -3.11
N PRO A 259 -29.08 -14.70 -3.41
CA PRO A 259 -30.10 -14.30 -4.36
C PRO A 259 -30.87 -13.08 -3.81
N HIS A 260 -31.04 -12.06 -4.64
CA HIS A 260 -32.17 -11.17 -4.47
C HIS A 260 -33.46 -11.97 -4.74
N GLU A 261 -34.53 -11.68 -4.02
CA GLU A 261 -35.85 -12.33 -4.13
C GLU A 261 -36.55 -12.08 -5.49
N SER A 262 -35.82 -12.00 -6.59
CA SER A 262 -36.36 -11.91 -7.94
C SER A 262 -36.46 -13.30 -8.54
N GLU A 263 -37.67 -13.65 -8.98
CA GLU A 263 -37.91 -14.81 -9.84
C GLU A 263 -37.07 -14.72 -11.13
N GLU A 264 -36.49 -15.85 -11.53
CA GLU A 264 -35.70 -16.12 -12.76
C GLU A 264 -34.25 -15.59 -12.83
N ASP A 265 -33.27 -16.52 -12.80
CA ASP A 265 -31.93 -16.56 -13.43
C ASP A 265 -30.94 -15.36 -13.40
N ASP A 266 -31.35 -14.16 -13.03
CA ASP A 266 -30.53 -12.94 -13.02
C ASP A 266 -30.04 -12.63 -11.60
N VAL A 267 -28.86 -13.15 -11.27
CA VAL A 267 -28.13 -12.75 -10.05
C VAL A 267 -27.39 -11.44 -10.32
N GLU A 268 -27.87 -10.34 -9.74
CA GLU A 268 -27.13 -9.07 -9.75
C GLU A 268 -25.93 -9.16 -8.78
N LEU A 269 -24.74 -9.41 -9.33
CA LEU A 269 -23.50 -9.46 -8.54
C LEU A 269 -22.94 -8.06 -8.30
N ILE A 270 -22.61 -7.79 -7.04
CA ILE A 270 -21.90 -6.57 -6.61
C ILE A 270 -20.43 -6.68 -7.03
N GLN A 271 -19.89 -5.59 -7.59
CA GLN A 271 -18.48 -5.56 -7.98
C GLN A 271 -17.57 -5.70 -6.75
N SER A 272 -16.93 -6.86 -6.64
CA SER A 272 -16.22 -7.31 -5.44
C SER A 272 -14.80 -7.78 -5.75
N MET A 273 -13.86 -7.47 -4.86
CA MET A 273 -12.56 -8.13 -4.81
C MET A 273 -12.49 -9.03 -3.58
N VAL A 274 -12.10 -10.28 -3.76
CA VAL A 274 -11.96 -11.26 -2.68
C VAL A 274 -10.51 -11.68 -2.58
N PHE A 275 -9.87 -11.40 -1.47
CA PHE A 275 -8.46 -11.70 -1.24
C PHE A 275 -8.29 -13.03 -0.53
N PHE A 276 -7.28 -13.78 -0.99
CA PHE A 276 -6.84 -15.06 -0.45
C PHE A 276 -5.33 -15.08 -0.28
N ASP A 277 -4.86 -15.70 0.79
CA ASP A 277 -3.42 -15.95 1.01
C ASP A 277 -2.93 -17.25 0.34
N ASN A 278 -3.82 -18.06 -0.24
CA ASN A 278 -3.46 -19.32 -0.91
C ASN A 278 -4.16 -19.50 -2.27
N ILE A 279 -3.39 -19.85 -3.32
CA ILE A 279 -3.91 -20.09 -4.68
C ILE A 279 -4.91 -21.25 -4.70
N SER A 280 -4.65 -22.34 -3.97
CA SER A 280 -5.55 -23.50 -3.90
C SER A 280 -6.91 -23.09 -3.36
N LEU A 281 -6.94 -22.39 -2.21
CA LEU A 281 -8.19 -21.90 -1.62
C LEU A 281 -8.94 -20.95 -2.56
N CYS A 282 -8.21 -20.09 -3.28
CA CYS A 282 -8.79 -19.22 -4.29
C CYS A 282 -9.42 -20.00 -5.45
N MET A 283 -8.80 -21.12 -5.87
CA MET A 283 -9.35 -22.01 -6.90
C MET A 283 -10.57 -22.78 -6.39
N ASP A 284 -10.52 -23.26 -5.15
CA ASP A 284 -11.64 -23.96 -4.51
C ASP A 284 -12.84 -23.01 -4.35
N ALA A 285 -12.61 -21.76 -3.95
CA ALA A 285 -13.64 -20.73 -3.87
C ALA A 285 -14.26 -20.40 -5.22
N LEU A 286 -13.46 -20.32 -6.30
CA LEU A 286 -13.99 -20.12 -7.65
C LEU A 286 -14.94 -21.26 -8.04
N LYS A 287 -14.52 -22.50 -7.78
CA LYS A 287 -15.32 -23.68 -8.08
C LYS A 287 -16.65 -23.63 -7.32
N HIS A 288 -16.57 -23.46 -6.00
CA HIS A 288 -17.74 -23.40 -5.11
C HIS A 288 -18.75 -22.32 -5.49
N LEU A 289 -18.28 -21.09 -5.75
CA LEU A 289 -19.15 -19.97 -6.11
C LEU A 289 -19.78 -20.16 -7.49
N ARG A 290 -19.04 -20.70 -8.47
CA ARG A 290 -19.59 -20.96 -9.81
C ARG A 290 -20.62 -22.09 -9.80
N GLU A 291 -20.45 -23.11 -8.97
CA GLU A 291 -21.41 -24.21 -8.84
C GLU A 291 -22.77 -23.71 -8.34
N ARG A 292 -22.79 -22.66 -7.53
CA ARG A 292 -24.00 -22.05 -6.97
C ARG A 292 -24.56 -20.89 -7.80
N LEU A 293 -23.88 -20.48 -8.87
CA LEU A 293 -24.35 -19.44 -9.77
C LEU A 293 -25.02 -20.02 -11.02
N PRO A 294 -26.06 -19.32 -11.55
CA PRO A 294 -26.61 -19.60 -12.86
C PRO A 294 -25.53 -19.56 -13.94
N GLN A 295 -25.68 -20.39 -14.99
CA GLN A 295 -24.65 -20.56 -16.03
C GLN A 295 -24.20 -19.23 -16.65
N LYS A 296 -25.14 -18.30 -16.87
CA LYS A 296 -24.89 -16.96 -17.43
C LYS A 296 -24.03 -16.08 -16.51
N ALA A 297 -24.13 -16.27 -15.18
CA ALA A 297 -23.38 -15.50 -14.19
C ALA A 297 -22.00 -16.09 -13.85
N ARG A 298 -21.74 -17.38 -14.14
CA ARG A 298 -20.44 -18.05 -13.85
C ARG A 298 -19.24 -17.35 -14.50
N GLY A 299 -19.44 -16.75 -15.67
CA GLY A 299 -18.42 -15.97 -16.39
C GLY A 299 -18.05 -14.64 -15.71
N GLN A 300 -18.89 -14.14 -14.81
CA GLN A 300 -18.69 -12.89 -14.09
C GLN A 300 -17.78 -13.06 -12.85
N ILE A 301 -17.30 -14.28 -12.58
CA ILE A 301 -16.28 -14.54 -11.55
C ILE A 301 -14.98 -14.98 -12.22
N ALA A 302 -13.86 -14.37 -11.82
CA ALA A 302 -12.53 -14.76 -12.31
C ALA A 302 -11.47 -14.75 -11.20
N ILE A 303 -10.36 -15.43 -11.47
CA ILE A 303 -9.19 -15.46 -10.60
C ILE A 303 -8.06 -14.61 -11.19
N TYR A 304 -7.37 -13.86 -10.33
CA TYR A 304 -6.15 -13.15 -10.66
C TYR A 304 -5.05 -13.45 -9.64
N HIS A 305 -4.00 -14.16 -10.07
CA HIS A 305 -2.82 -14.47 -9.24
C HIS A 305 -1.53 -14.50 -10.07
N SER A 306 -0.39 -14.55 -9.40
CA SER A 306 0.96 -14.51 -9.99
C SER A 306 1.19 -15.57 -11.06
N ARG A 307 0.70 -16.81 -10.88
CA ARG A 307 0.86 -17.94 -11.82
C ARG A 307 0.11 -17.81 -13.16
N ARG A 308 -0.72 -16.78 -13.37
CA ARG A 308 -1.37 -16.54 -14.68
C ARG A 308 -0.41 -15.88 -15.66
N SER A 309 -0.55 -16.19 -16.95
CA SER A 309 0.24 -15.54 -18.01
C SER A 309 0.00 -14.03 -18.08
N LYS A 310 1.00 -13.26 -18.57
CA LYS A 310 0.88 -11.81 -18.78
C LYS A 310 -0.37 -11.46 -19.61
N ARG A 311 -0.64 -12.20 -20.69
CA ARG A 311 -1.84 -12.02 -21.53
C ARG A 311 -3.14 -12.24 -20.75
N SER A 312 -3.23 -13.30 -19.96
CA SER A 312 -4.45 -13.60 -19.20
C SER A 312 -4.72 -12.56 -18.11
N LYS A 313 -3.68 -12.08 -17.41
CA LYS A 313 -3.80 -10.99 -16.43
C LYS A 313 -4.37 -9.71 -17.06
N HIS A 314 -3.86 -9.31 -18.23
CA HIS A 314 -4.37 -8.14 -18.96
C HIS A 314 -5.86 -8.29 -19.32
N ILE A 315 -6.26 -9.45 -19.87
CA ILE A 315 -7.66 -9.69 -20.28
C ILE A 315 -8.59 -9.64 -19.06
N ILE A 316 -8.26 -10.37 -17.99
CA ILE A 316 -9.09 -10.42 -16.79
C ILE A 316 -9.21 -9.04 -16.15
N MET A 317 -8.11 -8.29 -16.05
CA MET A 317 -8.13 -6.96 -15.47
C MET A 317 -8.95 -5.98 -16.31
N ALA A 318 -8.86 -6.05 -17.65
CA ALA A 318 -9.69 -5.24 -18.54
C ALA A 318 -11.18 -5.55 -18.36
N LYS A 319 -11.54 -6.84 -18.31
CA LYS A 319 -12.93 -7.29 -18.08
C LYS A 319 -13.45 -6.93 -16.70
N PHE A 320 -12.61 -6.95 -15.67
CA PHE A 320 -12.98 -6.50 -14.33
C PHE A 320 -13.19 -4.98 -14.28
N ARG A 321 -12.32 -4.20 -14.96
CA ARG A 321 -12.48 -2.74 -15.08
C ARG A 321 -13.73 -2.33 -15.85
N SER A 322 -14.12 -3.08 -16.88
CA SER A 322 -15.36 -2.82 -17.64
C SER A 322 -16.64 -3.28 -16.93
N GLY A 323 -16.51 -4.04 -15.84
CA GLY A 323 -17.64 -4.59 -15.10
C GLY A 323 -18.23 -5.89 -15.68
N GLU A 324 -17.59 -6.49 -16.70
CA GLU A 324 -17.96 -7.81 -17.25
C GLU A 324 -17.66 -8.92 -16.22
N ILE A 325 -16.54 -8.79 -15.49
CA ILE A 325 -16.28 -9.58 -14.30
C ILE A 325 -16.74 -8.75 -13.10
N LYS A 326 -17.64 -9.32 -12.30
CA LYS A 326 -18.15 -8.70 -11.07
C LYS A 326 -17.35 -9.13 -9.84
N ILE A 327 -16.95 -10.39 -9.75
CA ILE A 327 -16.20 -10.89 -8.60
C ILE A 327 -14.79 -11.30 -9.04
N LEU A 328 -13.79 -10.59 -8.52
CA LEU A 328 -12.39 -10.90 -8.74
C LEU A 328 -11.79 -11.58 -7.50
N LEU A 329 -11.55 -12.88 -7.60
CA LEU A 329 -10.82 -13.63 -6.59
C LEU A 329 -9.31 -13.44 -6.82
N THR A 330 -8.58 -13.00 -5.80
CA THR A 330 -7.21 -12.57 -5.97
C THR A 330 -6.34 -12.75 -4.73
N MET A 331 -5.07 -12.41 -4.88
CA MET A 331 -4.06 -12.36 -3.82
C MET A 331 -3.44 -10.96 -3.84
N GLU A 332 -2.22 -10.80 -3.33
CA GLU A 332 -1.51 -9.51 -3.34
C GLU A 332 -1.34 -8.91 -4.76
N ALA A 333 -1.20 -9.75 -5.80
CA ALA A 333 -0.84 -9.30 -7.14
C ALA A 333 -1.91 -8.45 -7.87
N ALA A 334 -3.21 -8.58 -7.58
CA ALA A 334 -4.21 -7.61 -8.11
C ALA A 334 -4.41 -6.41 -7.18
N GLY A 335 -4.04 -6.58 -5.91
CA GLY A 335 -4.21 -5.56 -4.89
C GLY A 335 -3.17 -4.44 -4.97
N MET A 336 -2.22 -4.47 -5.90
CA MET A 336 -1.16 -3.46 -6.04
C MET A 336 -1.22 -2.83 -7.43
N GLY A 337 -1.64 -1.56 -7.50
CA GLY A 337 -1.55 -0.76 -8.73
C GLY A 337 -2.76 -0.73 -9.65
N CYS A 338 -3.89 -1.31 -9.23
CA CYS A 338 -5.13 -1.16 -9.97
C CYS A 338 -5.99 -0.07 -9.33
N ASP A 339 -6.02 1.11 -9.95
CA ASP A 339 -6.96 2.17 -9.60
C ASP A 339 -8.33 1.86 -10.23
N ILE A 340 -9.18 1.14 -9.49
CA ILE A 340 -10.51 0.74 -9.93
C ILE A 340 -11.52 1.49 -9.07
N SER A 341 -12.16 2.50 -9.65
CA SER A 341 -13.03 3.43 -8.94
C SER A 341 -14.34 2.84 -8.42
N HIS A 342 -14.78 1.70 -8.96
CA HIS A 342 -16.13 1.15 -8.78
C HIS A 342 -16.20 -0.12 -7.92
N ILE A 343 -15.15 -0.42 -7.13
CA ILE A 343 -15.20 -1.56 -6.21
C ILE A 343 -16.10 -1.19 -5.02
N GLU A 344 -17.29 -1.78 -4.97
CA GLU A 344 -18.27 -1.58 -3.90
C GLU A 344 -17.96 -2.45 -2.68
N GLN A 345 -17.23 -3.54 -2.89
CA GLN A 345 -16.98 -4.52 -1.85
C GLN A 345 -15.58 -5.13 -1.92
N VAL A 346 -14.93 -5.21 -0.76
CA VAL A 346 -13.74 -6.03 -0.56
C VAL A 346 -14.03 -7.08 0.50
N VAL A 347 -13.58 -8.31 0.26
CA VAL A 347 -13.65 -9.42 1.20
C VAL A 347 -12.25 -9.99 1.38
N GLU A 348 -11.84 -10.19 2.62
CA GLU A 348 -10.61 -10.91 2.97
C GLU A 348 -10.99 -12.28 3.54
N PHE A 349 -10.63 -13.34 2.82
CA PHE A 349 -10.90 -14.70 3.24
C PHE A 349 -9.77 -15.20 4.15
N LEU A 350 -10.09 -15.36 5.44
CA LEU A 350 -9.18 -15.65 6.55
C LEU A 350 -8.39 -14.42 7.02
N VAL A 351 -8.04 -14.38 8.31
CA VAL A 351 -7.22 -13.30 8.87
C VAL A 351 -5.80 -13.31 8.26
N PRO A 352 -5.34 -12.17 7.70
CA PRO A 352 -4.02 -12.03 7.07
C PRO A 352 -2.90 -11.99 8.12
N SER A 353 -1.65 -11.84 7.68
CA SER A 353 -0.49 -11.81 8.59
C SER A 353 -0.35 -10.51 9.41
N SER A 354 -0.91 -9.39 8.93
CA SER A 354 -0.85 -8.10 9.64
C SER A 354 -2.08 -7.22 9.39
N LEU A 355 -2.32 -6.27 10.31
CA LEU A 355 -3.40 -5.29 10.15
C LEU A 355 -3.16 -4.34 8.97
N SER A 356 -1.90 -4.05 8.65
CA SER A 356 -1.51 -3.24 7.50
C SER A 356 -1.93 -3.83 6.17
N ILE A 357 -1.73 -5.15 6.00
CA ILE A 357 -2.19 -5.87 4.79
C ILE A 357 -3.70 -5.79 4.68
N TRP A 358 -4.43 -6.04 5.78
CA TRP A 358 -5.88 -5.90 5.80
C TRP A 358 -6.33 -4.49 5.38
N MET A 359 -5.76 -3.43 5.98
CA MET A 359 -6.14 -2.06 5.64
C MET A 359 -5.83 -1.68 4.19
N GLN A 360 -4.70 -2.15 3.65
CA GLN A 360 -4.35 -1.90 2.25
C GLN A 360 -5.34 -2.59 1.29
N ARG A 361 -5.71 -3.84 1.57
CA ARG A 361 -6.67 -4.62 0.79
C ARG A 361 -8.09 -4.03 0.92
N ALA A 362 -8.56 -3.78 2.14
CA ALA A 362 -9.85 -3.16 2.42
C ALA A 362 -10.01 -1.78 1.75
N GLY A 363 -8.94 -0.97 1.75
CA GLY A 363 -8.90 0.35 1.13
C GLY A 363 -8.98 0.34 -0.40
N ARG A 364 -9.06 -0.82 -1.05
CA ARG A 364 -9.39 -0.95 -2.49
C ARG A 364 -10.88 -0.74 -2.77
N ALA A 365 -11.74 -0.92 -1.77
CA ALA A 365 -13.14 -0.57 -1.88
C ALA A 365 -13.30 0.95 -1.83
N GLY A 366 -14.37 1.49 -2.45
CA GLY A 366 -14.77 2.88 -2.24
C GLY A 366 -13.74 3.94 -2.70
N HIS A 367 -12.90 3.66 -3.69
CA HIS A 367 -12.01 4.67 -4.28
C HIS A 367 -12.79 5.91 -4.77
N ASN A 368 -14.00 5.71 -5.31
CA ASN A 368 -14.93 6.79 -5.52
C ASN A 368 -15.67 7.10 -4.22
N PHE A 369 -15.38 8.26 -3.61
CA PHE A 369 -16.01 8.73 -2.37
C PHE A 369 -17.52 8.94 -2.48
N LEU A 370 -18.08 8.96 -3.70
CA LEU A 370 -19.54 8.99 -3.91
C LEU A 370 -20.21 7.64 -3.69
N ILE A 371 -19.43 6.56 -3.57
CA ILE A 371 -19.93 5.21 -3.36
C ILE A 371 -19.73 4.85 -1.88
N ALA A 372 -20.81 4.40 -1.24
CA ALA A 372 -20.73 3.72 0.04
C ALA A 372 -20.34 2.26 -0.22
N ALA A 373 -19.17 1.88 0.26
CA ALA A 373 -18.57 0.56 0.07
C ALA A 373 -18.53 -0.23 1.38
N ARG A 374 -18.26 -1.53 1.31
CA ARG A 374 -18.03 -2.39 2.49
C ARG A 374 -16.76 -3.21 2.37
N ALA A 375 -16.08 -3.40 3.51
CA ALA A 375 -14.93 -4.27 3.65
C ALA A 375 -15.24 -5.34 4.70
N VAL A 376 -15.22 -6.61 4.31
CA VAL A 376 -15.56 -7.75 5.15
C VAL A 376 -14.31 -8.58 5.43
N LEU A 377 -13.95 -8.75 6.71
CA LEU A 377 -12.93 -9.72 7.13
C LEU A 377 -13.62 -11.00 7.63
N LEU A 378 -13.31 -12.13 6.99
CA LEU A 378 -13.77 -13.45 7.43
C LEU A 378 -12.76 -14.06 8.40
N VAL A 379 -13.17 -14.24 9.65
CA VAL A 379 -12.31 -14.71 10.73
C VAL A 379 -12.56 -16.17 11.03
N GLN A 380 -11.53 -16.99 10.87
CA GLN A 380 -11.60 -18.42 11.15
C GLN A 380 -11.53 -18.73 12.65
N PRO A 381 -12.25 -19.76 13.15
CA PRO A 381 -12.27 -20.13 14.57
C PRO A 381 -10.89 -20.42 15.18
N SER A 382 -9.95 -20.89 14.36
CA SER A 382 -8.58 -21.19 14.81
C SER A 382 -7.83 -19.98 15.38
N MET A 383 -8.27 -18.75 15.12
CA MET A 383 -7.66 -17.54 15.68
C MET A 383 -7.86 -17.36 17.18
N PHE A 384 -8.95 -17.94 17.70
CA PHE A 384 -9.32 -17.87 19.11
C PHE A 384 -8.97 -19.14 19.88
N GLN A 385 -8.39 -20.15 19.21
CA GLN A 385 -7.97 -21.39 19.87
C GLN A 385 -6.68 -21.18 20.66
N LYS A 386 -6.78 -21.35 21.98
CA LYS A 386 -5.63 -21.32 22.88
C LYS A 386 -4.84 -22.64 22.82
N VAL A 387 -3.54 -22.57 23.09
CA VAL A 387 -2.68 -23.72 23.31
C VAL A 387 -2.92 -24.19 24.73
N ASN A 388 -3.30 -25.45 24.89
CA ASN A 388 -3.34 -26.07 26.22
C ASN A 388 -1.90 -26.49 26.60
N PRO A 389 -1.50 -26.36 27.88
CA PRO A 389 -0.22 -26.86 28.37
C PRO A 389 -0.05 -28.34 28.00
N LYS A 390 1.16 -28.75 27.62
CA LYS A 390 1.42 -30.17 27.34
C LYS A 390 1.30 -30.97 28.64
N LYS A 391 0.96 -32.26 28.53
CA LYS A 391 0.87 -33.17 29.67
C LYS A 391 2.23 -33.22 30.39
N GLY A 392 2.30 -32.70 31.62
CA GLY A 392 3.53 -32.60 32.43
C GLY A 392 4.12 -31.19 32.56
N GLU A 393 3.61 -30.20 31.81
CA GLU A 393 3.93 -28.79 32.03
C GLU A 393 3.02 -28.20 33.14
N PRO A 394 3.54 -27.29 33.98
CA PRO A 394 2.71 -26.61 34.97
C PRO A 394 1.59 -25.83 34.25
N PRO A 395 0.38 -25.77 34.84
CA PRO A 395 -0.70 -24.97 34.29
C PRO A 395 -0.27 -23.50 34.20
N LEU A 396 -0.73 -22.80 33.16
CA LEU A 396 -0.58 -21.35 33.05
C LEU A 396 -1.16 -20.70 34.30
N LYS A 397 -0.41 -19.80 34.93
CA LYS A 397 -0.84 -19.06 36.10
C LYS A 397 -1.89 -18.04 35.69
N GLU A 398 -2.76 -17.69 36.64
CA GLU A 398 -3.73 -16.61 36.45
C GLU A 398 -2.97 -15.29 36.22
N GLY A 399 -3.18 -14.68 35.04
CA GLY A 399 -2.44 -13.50 34.58
C GLY A 399 -1.39 -13.78 33.51
N ASP A 400 -1.05 -15.04 33.23
CA ASP A 400 -0.16 -15.36 32.11
C ASP A 400 -0.82 -15.01 30.76
N PRO A 401 -0.07 -14.43 29.80
CA PRO A 401 -0.61 -14.11 28.50
C PRO A 401 -1.08 -15.38 27.78
N ALA A 402 -2.29 -15.34 27.23
CA ALA A 402 -2.85 -16.47 26.51
C ALA A 402 -2.00 -16.78 25.26
N ILE A 403 -1.49 -18.00 25.18
CA ILE A 403 -0.78 -18.48 23.99
C ILE A 403 -1.82 -19.06 23.02
N PHE A 404 -1.87 -18.53 21.81
CA PHE A 404 -2.81 -18.97 20.77
C PHE A 404 -2.13 -19.92 19.78
N LYS A 405 -2.89 -20.87 19.24
CA LYS A 405 -2.38 -21.84 18.25
C LYS A 405 -1.87 -21.17 16.98
N LYS A 406 -2.49 -20.08 16.54
CA LYS A 406 -2.02 -19.27 15.41
C LYS A 406 -1.46 -17.95 15.92
N ALA A 407 -0.16 -17.77 15.72
CA ALA A 407 0.52 -16.52 15.99
C ALA A 407 0.16 -15.49 14.92
N ILE A 408 -0.22 -14.30 15.35
CA ILE A 408 -0.46 -13.10 14.53
C ILE A 408 0.13 -11.91 15.28
N VAL A 409 0.39 -10.81 14.56
CA VAL A 409 0.87 -9.57 15.16
C VAL A 409 -0.11 -9.09 16.23
N GLU A 410 0.40 -8.65 17.37
CA GLU A 410 -0.38 -8.25 18.56
C GLU A 410 -1.47 -7.22 18.21
N GLY A 411 -1.14 -6.21 17.42
CA GLY A 411 -2.12 -5.20 17.02
C GLY A 411 -3.26 -5.74 16.13
N LEU A 412 -3.00 -6.75 15.30
CA LEU A 412 -4.07 -7.43 14.56
C LEU A 412 -4.94 -8.25 15.51
N ARG A 413 -4.35 -8.89 16.53
CA ARG A 413 -5.10 -9.62 17.56
C ARG A 413 -6.03 -8.68 18.34
N ALA A 414 -5.50 -7.57 18.84
CA ALA A 414 -6.28 -6.54 19.50
C ALA A 414 -7.40 -6.02 18.60
N TRP A 415 -7.12 -5.85 17.31
CA TRP A 415 -8.10 -5.40 16.33
C TRP A 415 -9.21 -6.41 16.05
N ILE A 416 -8.96 -7.73 16.00
CA ILE A 416 -10.05 -8.72 15.75
C ILE A 416 -10.84 -9.09 17.01
N GLU A 417 -10.28 -8.86 18.21
CA GLU A 417 -10.90 -9.21 19.49
C GLU A 417 -11.68 -8.05 20.15
N THR A 418 -11.50 -6.81 19.66
CA THR A 418 -12.14 -5.65 20.28
C THR A 418 -13.67 -5.63 20.12
N LYS A 419 -14.34 -5.07 21.12
CA LYS A 419 -15.79 -4.73 21.09
C LYS A 419 -16.02 -3.25 20.83
N GLU A 420 -14.95 -2.48 20.73
CA GLU A 420 -14.98 -1.05 20.42
C GLU A 420 -14.95 -0.81 18.90
N CYS A 421 -14.98 0.46 18.50
CA CYS A 421 -14.95 0.81 17.10
C CYS A 421 -13.66 0.29 16.44
N TRP A 422 -13.78 -0.58 15.42
CA TRP A 422 -12.62 -1.11 14.69
C TRP A 422 -11.65 -0.04 14.25
N ARG A 423 -12.18 1.10 13.80
CA ARG A 423 -11.32 2.12 13.26
C ARG A 423 -10.64 2.91 14.38
N GLU A 424 -11.17 2.99 15.59
CA GLU A 424 -10.45 3.58 16.74
C GLU A 424 -9.24 2.73 17.14
N VAL A 425 -9.41 1.40 17.16
CA VAL A 425 -8.28 0.49 17.40
C VAL A 425 -7.27 0.53 16.26
N ALA A 426 -7.71 0.71 15.01
CA ALA A 426 -6.80 0.96 13.90
C ALA A 426 -6.01 2.27 14.07
N ASP A 427 -6.64 3.36 14.53
CA ASP A 427 -5.92 4.62 14.79
C ASP A 427 -4.87 4.46 15.89
N GLU A 428 -5.14 3.65 16.91
CA GLU A 428 -4.13 3.35 17.92
C GLU A 428 -2.98 2.53 17.34
N TYR A 429 -3.27 1.52 16.53
CA TYR A 429 -2.24 0.70 15.91
C TYR A 429 -1.32 1.48 14.95
N PHE A 430 -1.89 2.34 14.10
CA PHE A 430 -1.14 3.15 13.15
C PHE A 430 -0.64 4.47 13.73
N ASP A 431 -0.94 4.74 15.01
CA ASP A 431 -0.66 6.02 15.64
C ASP A 431 -1.25 7.21 14.85
N ASN A 432 -2.49 7.11 14.36
CA ASN A 432 -3.11 8.17 13.56
C ASN A 432 -3.43 9.41 14.40
N GLY A 433 -2.99 10.58 13.92
CA GLY A 433 -3.15 11.88 14.59
C GLY A 433 -4.48 12.61 14.38
N THR A 434 -5.44 12.00 13.68
CA THR A 434 -6.68 12.68 13.29
C THR A 434 -7.77 12.50 14.34
N VAL A 435 -8.47 13.59 14.67
CA VAL A 435 -9.67 13.54 15.51
C VAL A 435 -10.82 13.03 14.66
N ARG A 436 -11.33 11.84 14.98
CA ARG A 436 -12.48 11.26 14.28
C ARG A 436 -13.75 12.00 14.62
N LYS A 437 -14.59 12.18 13.60
CA LYS A 437 -16.01 12.52 13.80
C LYS A 437 -16.73 11.30 14.39
N PRO A 438 -17.83 11.50 15.14
CA PRO A 438 -18.62 10.40 15.67
C PRO A 438 -19.04 9.40 14.58
N PRO A 439 -19.22 8.11 14.94
CA PRO A 439 -19.62 7.09 13.98
C PRO A 439 -20.94 7.47 13.28
N THR A 440 -20.95 7.42 11.95
CA THR A 440 -22.18 7.54 11.15
C THR A 440 -22.84 6.16 10.96
N SER A 441 -23.97 6.11 10.24
CA SER A 441 -24.59 4.85 9.80
C SER A 441 -23.70 4.00 8.87
N ILE A 442 -22.53 4.50 8.47
CA ILE A 442 -21.54 3.83 7.62
C ILE A 442 -20.19 3.89 8.35
N CYS A 443 -20.10 3.27 9.54
CA CYS A 443 -18.86 3.22 10.31
C CYS A 443 -18.25 1.81 10.35
N CYS A 444 -18.78 0.94 11.22
CA CYS A 444 -18.41 -0.46 11.36
C CYS A 444 -19.50 -1.25 12.09
N ASP A 445 -19.48 -2.59 11.99
CA ASP A 445 -20.45 -3.45 12.67
C ASP A 445 -20.48 -3.25 14.20
N ASN A 446 -19.35 -3.07 14.89
CA ASN A 446 -19.35 -2.78 16.34
C ASN A 446 -20.11 -1.48 16.69
N CYS A 447 -19.95 -0.42 15.87
CA CYS A 447 -20.72 0.81 16.06
C CYS A 447 -22.20 0.62 15.70
N LEU A 448 -22.49 -0.14 14.64
CA LEU A 448 -23.85 -0.39 14.17
C LEU A 448 -24.63 -1.28 15.13
N ARG A 449 -24.01 -2.26 15.78
CA ARG A 449 -24.63 -3.04 16.86
C ARG A 449 -25.11 -2.16 18.00
N LYS A 450 -24.36 -1.09 18.32
CA LYS A 450 -24.70 -0.13 19.39
C LYS A 450 -25.79 0.87 18.97
N THR A 451 -25.85 1.25 17.69
CA THR A 451 -26.65 2.40 17.23
C THR A 451 -27.82 2.06 16.31
N SER A 452 -27.72 1.02 15.47
CA SER A 452 -28.77 0.61 14.53
C SER A 452 -28.62 -0.87 14.09
N PRO A 453 -29.09 -1.84 14.91
CA PRO A 453 -28.96 -3.27 14.61
C PRO A 453 -29.64 -3.73 13.30
N ARG A 454 -30.73 -3.07 12.87
CA ARG A 454 -31.39 -3.35 11.59
C ARG A 454 -30.52 -2.98 10.38
N HIS A 455 -29.74 -1.90 10.49
CA HIS A 455 -28.85 -1.45 9.41
C HIS A 455 -27.64 -2.37 9.23
N LEU A 456 -27.22 -3.05 10.30
CA LEU A 456 -26.18 -4.07 10.24
C LEU A 456 -26.57 -5.23 9.31
N LEU A 457 -27.82 -5.72 9.43
CA LEU A 457 -28.34 -6.81 8.58
C LEU A 457 -28.32 -6.43 7.09
N LEU A 458 -28.70 -5.19 6.77
CA LEU A 458 -28.65 -4.66 5.40
C LEU A 458 -27.21 -4.56 4.85
N LEU A 459 -26.25 -4.20 5.69
CA LEU A 459 -24.84 -4.14 5.30
C LEU A 459 -24.18 -5.52 5.20
N THR A 460 -24.72 -6.54 5.86
CA THR A 460 -24.23 -7.92 5.78
C THR A 460 -24.90 -8.72 4.65
N HIS A 461 -26.10 -8.38 4.18
CA HIS A 461 -26.89 -9.23 3.27
C HIS A 461 -27.19 -8.66 1.87
N GLY A 462 -26.51 -7.58 1.44
CA GLY A 462 -26.74 -7.01 0.09
C GLY A 462 -27.95 -6.07 0.07
N ARG A 463 -27.96 -5.07 -0.82
CA ARG A 463 -28.91 -3.94 -0.78
C ARG A 463 -30.22 -4.23 -1.51
N ASP A 464 -31.33 -3.77 -0.96
CA ASP A 464 -32.46 -3.28 -1.77
C ASP A 464 -32.04 -1.98 -2.49
N ARG A 465 -32.20 -1.94 -3.82
CA ARG A 465 -32.23 -0.69 -4.60
C ARG A 465 -33.69 -0.32 -4.89
N PRO A 466 -34.02 0.98 -5.06
CA PRO A 466 -35.38 1.38 -5.40
C PRO A 466 -35.73 1.01 -6.86
N VAL A 467 -36.62 0.02 -6.98
CA VAL A 467 -37.80 -0.14 -7.86
C VAL A 467 -37.69 0.06 -9.39
N GLU A 468 -38.19 -0.99 -10.07
CA GLU A 468 -38.88 -1.10 -11.39
C GLU A 468 -38.09 -1.33 -12.69
N ARG A 469 -38.19 -2.56 -13.27
CA ARG A 469 -39.00 -2.87 -14.49
C ARG A 469 -38.88 -4.34 -14.99
N PRO A 470 -39.78 -4.82 -15.89
CA PRO A 470 -40.47 -6.11 -15.75
C PRO A 470 -39.90 -7.32 -16.54
N MET A 471 -40.02 -8.47 -15.86
CA MET A 471 -40.22 -9.89 -16.21
C MET A 471 -40.13 -10.45 -17.64
N SER A 472 -39.51 -11.65 -17.68
CA SER A 472 -39.92 -12.93 -18.32
C SER A 472 -39.46 -13.26 -19.76
N PRO A 473 -39.39 -14.56 -20.16
CA PRO A 473 -39.07 -15.75 -19.37
C PRO A 473 -38.16 -16.81 -20.06
N SER A 474 -37.62 -17.68 -19.19
CA SER A 474 -37.46 -19.14 -19.27
C SER A 474 -36.89 -19.86 -20.51
N SER A 475 -35.97 -20.81 -20.26
CA SER A 475 -36.20 -22.28 -20.35
C SER A 475 -34.84 -22.98 -20.53
N ASP A 476 -34.39 -23.75 -19.54
CA ASP A 476 -34.49 -25.23 -19.47
C ASP A 476 -33.50 -25.94 -20.42
N THR A 477 -32.76 -27.00 -20.09
CA THR A 477 -32.73 -27.95 -18.96
C THR A 477 -31.50 -28.85 -19.18
N GLU A 478 -30.99 -29.44 -18.10
CA GLU A 478 -30.47 -30.84 -18.00
C GLU A 478 -29.23 -31.22 -18.86
N ASP A 479 -28.27 -32.07 -18.47
CA ASP A 479 -28.24 -33.18 -17.55
C ASP A 479 -26.78 -33.49 -17.12
N SER A 480 -26.62 -34.03 -15.91
CA SER A 480 -25.40 -34.69 -15.37
C SER A 480 -25.39 -36.18 -15.84
N PRO A 481 -24.53 -37.16 -15.42
CA PRO A 481 -23.63 -37.20 -14.24
C PRO A 481 -22.33 -38.09 -14.30
N SER A 482 -21.47 -37.91 -13.29
CA SER A 482 -20.68 -38.95 -12.54
C SER A 482 -19.57 -39.75 -13.29
N GLN A 483 -18.51 -40.36 -12.73
CA GLN A 483 -18.08 -40.96 -11.44
C GLN A 483 -16.52 -40.89 -11.38
N THR A 484 -15.83 -40.42 -10.33
CA THR A 484 -15.28 -41.09 -9.10
C THR A 484 -14.21 -42.19 -9.34
N PRO A 485 -13.38 -42.56 -8.34
CA PRO A 485 -11.97 -42.18 -8.20
C PRO A 485 -11.06 -43.43 -8.17
N ASP A 486 -9.73 -43.29 -8.02
CA ASP A 486 -8.96 -43.71 -6.82
C ASP A 486 -7.45 -43.43 -7.12
N ASP A 487 -6.41 -43.92 -6.44
CA ASP A 487 -6.20 -44.49 -5.12
C ASP A 487 -4.78 -44.04 -4.72
N ASN A 488 -4.63 -43.39 -3.57
CA ASN A 488 -3.38 -43.21 -2.82
C ASN A 488 -2.05 -42.94 -3.58
N GLY A 489 -1.79 -41.68 -3.94
CA GLY A 489 -0.49 -41.24 -4.47
C GLY A 489 0.37 -40.39 -3.52
N LYS A 490 0.25 -40.48 -2.19
CA LYS A 490 1.07 -39.67 -1.27
C LYS A 490 2.53 -40.11 -1.29
N ARG A 491 3.44 -39.14 -1.40
CA ARG A 491 4.71 -39.17 -0.63
C ARG A 491 5.07 -37.79 -0.06
N LEU A 492 5.47 -37.83 1.21
CA LEU A 492 5.98 -36.75 2.06
C LEU A 492 7.48 -36.50 1.83
N MET A 493 7.94 -35.26 2.07
CA MET A 493 9.35 -34.87 2.14
C MET A 493 9.70 -34.30 3.53
N ARG A 494 10.86 -34.72 4.04
CA ARG A 494 11.45 -34.42 5.36
C ARG A 494 12.16 -33.06 5.39
N GLN A 495 12.25 -32.51 6.60
CA GLN A 495 12.91 -31.27 7.01
C GLN A 495 14.44 -31.33 6.92
N ALA A 496 15.07 -30.17 6.68
CA ALA A 496 16.49 -29.92 6.87
C ALA A 496 16.73 -28.67 7.72
N SER A 497 17.81 -28.72 8.49
CA SER A 497 18.18 -27.97 9.69
C SER A 497 19.04 -26.72 9.44
N GLN A 498 19.14 -25.89 10.48
CA GLN A 498 19.75 -24.54 10.58
C GLN A 498 21.29 -24.49 10.45
N ALA A 499 21.82 -23.38 9.90
CA ALA A 499 23.23 -22.97 9.96
C ALA A 499 23.36 -21.43 10.17
N PRO A 500 24.46 -20.91 10.77
CA PRO A 500 24.52 -19.59 11.41
C PRO A 500 24.90 -18.40 10.49
N ASN A 501 24.62 -17.20 11.00
CA ASN A 501 24.38 -15.93 10.29
C ASN A 501 25.66 -15.22 9.76
N ARG A 502 25.91 -15.31 8.44
CA ARG A 502 26.99 -14.57 7.72
C ARG A 502 26.72 -13.06 7.50
N ARG A 503 25.48 -12.59 7.72
CA ARG A 503 25.03 -11.23 7.34
C ARG A 503 25.64 -10.09 8.16
N GLU A 504 26.02 -10.34 9.42
CA GLU A 504 26.41 -9.28 10.36
C GLU A 504 27.82 -8.72 10.08
N GLY A 505 28.74 -9.55 9.58
CA GLY A 505 30.09 -9.13 9.19
C GLY A 505 30.12 -8.20 7.98
N HIS A 506 29.27 -8.47 6.97
CA HIS A 506 29.18 -7.66 5.76
C HIS A 506 28.68 -6.24 6.02
N LEU A 507 27.72 -6.07 6.95
CA LEU A 507 27.14 -4.77 7.31
C LEU A 507 28.16 -3.82 7.97
N ASN A 508 29.04 -4.34 8.82
CA ASN A 508 30.05 -3.53 9.50
C ASN A 508 31.18 -3.09 8.57
N GLN A 509 31.59 -3.95 7.63
CA GLN A 509 32.58 -3.60 6.61
C GLN A 509 32.06 -2.51 5.65
N ALA A 510 30.79 -2.60 5.25
CA ALA A 510 30.13 -1.59 4.42
C ALA A 510 30.11 -0.21 5.09
N ARG A 511 29.80 -0.14 6.41
CA ARG A 511 29.80 1.12 7.18
C ARG A 511 31.18 1.80 7.26
N GLN A 512 32.25 1.01 7.40
CA GLN A 512 33.62 1.56 7.49
C GLN A 512 34.10 2.09 6.14
N LEU A 513 33.83 1.36 5.05
CA LEU A 513 34.11 1.82 3.69
C LEU A 513 33.34 3.10 3.35
N LEU A 514 32.07 3.16 3.76
CA LEU A 514 31.22 4.34 3.63
C LEU A 514 31.78 5.59 4.31
N THR A 515 32.29 5.42 5.53
CA THR A 515 32.84 6.53 6.31
C THR A 515 34.12 7.07 5.66
N ARG A 516 35.01 6.20 5.18
CA ARG A 516 36.23 6.59 4.46
C ARG A 516 35.91 7.30 3.14
N TRP A 517 35.04 6.71 2.32
CA TRP A 517 34.63 7.31 1.04
C TRP A 517 34.00 8.70 1.23
N ARG A 518 33.18 8.88 2.28
CA ARG A 518 32.52 10.15 2.60
C ARG A 518 33.51 11.25 2.97
N ASN A 519 34.56 10.93 3.70
CA ASN A 519 35.57 11.92 4.10
C ASN A 519 36.45 12.33 2.91
N ASP A 520 36.84 11.38 2.06
CA ASP A 520 37.82 11.62 1.00
C ASP A 520 37.19 12.19 -0.28
N THR A 521 36.01 11.70 -0.68
CA THR A 521 35.35 12.08 -1.95
C THR A 521 34.54 13.37 -1.82
N CYS A 522 33.91 13.60 -0.66
CA CYS A 522 33.12 14.81 -0.42
C CYS A 522 33.99 16.08 -0.33
N ALA A 523 35.21 15.94 0.18
CA ALA A 523 36.17 17.04 0.31
C ALA A 523 36.79 17.44 -1.04
N THR A 524 36.94 16.50 -1.97
CA THR A 524 37.65 16.70 -3.24
C THR A 524 36.73 17.04 -4.41
N LEU A 525 35.53 16.47 -4.51
CA LEU A 525 34.66 16.62 -5.69
C LEU A 525 33.46 17.57 -5.49
N TYR A 526 33.10 17.89 -4.25
CA TYR A 526 31.90 18.67 -3.92
C TYR A 526 32.23 19.95 -3.12
N GLN A 527 33.28 20.69 -3.55
CA GLN A 527 33.65 21.96 -2.92
C GLN A 527 32.46 22.92 -2.87
N ARG A 528 32.13 23.36 -1.65
CA ARG A 528 31.26 24.52 -1.43
C ARG A 528 31.95 25.72 -2.04
N ALA A 529 31.39 26.32 -3.08
CA ALA A 529 31.75 27.66 -3.50
C ALA A 529 31.31 28.65 -2.41
N SER A 530 32.21 28.94 -1.46
CA SER A 530 32.30 30.17 -0.65
C SER A 530 33.64 30.13 0.11
N PRO A 531 34.62 31.01 -0.19
CA PRO A 531 35.84 31.10 0.58
C PRO A 531 35.54 31.65 1.98
N GLY A 532 35.84 30.91 3.04
CA GLY A 532 35.94 31.47 4.41
C GLY A 532 35.02 30.92 5.51
N ALA A 533 34.25 29.85 5.33
CA ALA A 533 33.47 29.26 6.44
C ALA A 533 34.18 28.03 7.06
N PRO A 534 34.35 27.95 8.39
CA PRO A 534 34.98 26.80 9.04
C PRO A 534 34.12 25.53 8.90
N THR A 535 34.80 24.41 8.70
CA THR A 535 34.24 23.06 8.56
C THR A 535 33.53 22.65 9.86
N PRO A 536 32.26 22.21 9.84
CA PRO A 536 31.62 21.66 11.04
C PRO A 536 32.16 20.26 11.31
N SER A 537 32.79 20.07 12.48
CA SER A 537 33.11 18.76 13.02
C SER A 537 31.82 18.02 13.39
N PHE A 538 31.51 16.93 12.68
CA PHE A 538 30.45 16.01 13.10
C PHE A 538 31.01 15.04 14.14
N GLN A 539 30.77 15.32 15.42
CA GLN A 539 30.86 14.29 16.47
C GLN A 539 29.56 13.47 16.46
N VAL A 540 29.70 12.16 16.32
CA VAL A 540 28.61 11.21 16.53
C VAL A 540 28.48 11.02 18.03
N GLU A 541 27.54 11.73 18.67
CA GLU A 541 27.16 11.42 20.04
C GLU A 541 26.32 10.14 20.05
N SER A 542 26.84 9.12 20.73
CA SER A 542 26.12 7.90 21.06
C SER A 542 25.07 8.19 22.13
N HIS A 543 23.79 8.27 21.76
CA HIS A 543 22.72 8.28 22.75
C HIS A 543 22.36 6.86 23.22
N PRO A 544 22.21 6.63 24.54
CA PRO A 544 21.90 5.33 25.11
C PRO A 544 20.38 5.12 25.15
N CYS A 545 19.82 4.46 24.15
CA CYS A 545 18.45 3.94 24.22
C CYS A 545 18.44 2.43 23.95
N ARG A 546 19.25 1.69 24.72
CA ARG A 546 19.25 0.22 24.80
C ARG A 546 19.15 -0.19 26.27
N ALA A 547 18.01 0.04 26.90
CA ALA A 547 17.68 -0.54 28.21
C ALA A 547 16.17 -0.41 28.52
N ALA A 548 15.30 -0.95 27.67
CA ALA A 548 13.89 -1.22 28.03
C ALA A 548 13.24 -2.17 27.00
N CYS A 549 13.81 -3.37 26.87
CA CYS A 549 13.15 -4.54 26.28
C CYS A 549 14.05 -5.75 26.60
N ARG A 550 13.83 -6.33 27.78
CA ARG A 550 14.06 -7.76 28.02
C ARG A 550 12.71 -8.39 28.25
#